data_AF-A0ABD5RCG1-F1
#
_entry.id   AF-A0ABD5RCG1-F1
#
_cell.length_a   1.000
_cell.length_b   1.000
_cell.length_c   1.000
_cell.angle_alpha   90.00
_cell.angle_beta   90.00
_cell.angle_gamma   90.00
#
_symmetry.space_group_name_H-M   'P 1'
#
loop_
_entity.id
_entity.type
_entity.pdbx_description
1 polymer ?
#
loop_
_entity_poly.entity_id
_entity_poly.type
_entity_poly.pdbx_seq_one_letter_code
_entity_poly.pdbx_strand_id
1 'polypeptide(L)' 'MSDEEEILGTTKVTDRWRISLIKAVREELAASGDEVEIGDRIVYKSRDGEIVLELA' A
#
# COMPACT_ATOMS: atom_id res chain seq x y z
N MET A 1 -3.43 2.82 23.74
CA MET A 1 -4.10 1.75 22.97
C MET A 1 -3.07 1.29 22.00
N SER A 2 -2.67 0.03 22.04
CA SER A 2 -1.72 -0.50 21.07
C SER A 2 -2.41 -0.48 19.71
N ASP A 3 -1.94 0.38 18.81
CA ASP A 3 -2.25 0.28 17.39
C ASP A 3 -1.73 -1.09 16.94
N GLU A 4 -2.59 -2.11 16.96
CA GLU A 4 -2.25 -3.43 16.44
C GLU A 4 -2.13 -3.26 14.92
N GLU A 5 -0.90 -3.14 14.44
CA GLU A 5 -0.60 -3.15 13.01
C GLU A 5 -1.10 -4.46 12.40
N GLU A 6 -2.06 -4.36 11.48
CA GLU A 6 -2.53 -5.50 10.72
C GLU A 6 -1.66 -5.73 9.49
N ILE A 7 -1.04 -6.91 9.41
CA ILE A 7 -0.28 -7.32 8.23
C ILE A 7 -1.26 -7.82 7.16
N LEU A 8 -1.61 -6.95 6.20
CA LEU A 8 -2.47 -7.31 5.06
C LEU A 8 -1.83 -8.33 4.10
N GLY A 9 -0.51 -8.50 4.16
CA GLY A 9 0.24 -9.51 3.43
C GLY A 9 1.64 -9.06 3.03
N THR A 10 2.31 -9.86 2.22
CA THR A 10 3.65 -9.55 1.69
C THR A 10 3.71 -9.77 0.19
N THR A 11 4.59 -9.02 -0.48
CA THR A 11 4.87 -9.17 -1.90
C THR A 11 6.38 -9.13 -2.14
N LYS A 12 6.84 -9.78 -3.21
CA LYS A 12 8.25 -9.76 -3.58
C LYS A 12 8.51 -8.61 -4.54
N VAL A 13 9.67 -7.96 -4.37
CA VAL A 13 10.18 -7.00 -5.36
C VAL A 13 10.45 -7.75 -6.67
N THR A 14 9.93 -7.23 -7.78
CA THR A 14 10.12 -7.81 -9.11
C THR A 14 11.13 -6.99 -9.93
N ASP A 15 11.24 -7.32 -11.21
CA ASP A 15 12.15 -6.63 -12.12
C ASP A 15 11.88 -5.11 -12.16
N ARG A 16 12.96 -4.35 -12.32
CA ARG A 16 12.94 -2.88 -12.29
C ARG A 16 12.40 -2.30 -10.97
N TRP A 17 12.57 -3.03 -9.86
CA TRP A 17 12.17 -2.59 -8.51
C TRP A 17 10.67 -2.33 -8.36
N ARG A 18 9.87 -3.03 -9.14
CA ARG A 18 8.41 -2.89 -9.11
C ARG A 18 7.81 -3.73 -7.98
N ILE A 19 6.74 -3.19 -7.40
CA ILE A 19 5.98 -3.81 -6.32
C ILE A 19 4.52 -3.82 -6.76
N SER A 20 3.87 -4.98 -6.70
CA SER A 20 2.44 -5.10 -7.00
C SER A 20 1.62 -4.93 -5.72
N LEU A 21 0.59 -4.08 -5.76
CA LEU A 21 -0.44 -4.06 -4.71
C LEU A 21 -1.20 -5.38 -4.74
N ILE A 22 -1.13 -6.13 -3.65
CA ILE A 22 -1.87 -7.40 -3.50
C ILE A 22 -3.36 -7.12 -3.33
N LYS A 23 -4.18 -8.14 -3.59
CA LYS A 23 -5.64 -8.02 -3.54
C LYS A 23 -6.13 -7.44 -2.20
N ALA A 24 -5.60 -7.92 -1.07
CA ALA A 24 -5.98 -7.45 0.26
C ALA A 24 -5.79 -5.94 0.44
N VAL A 25 -4.65 -5.38 -0.01
CA VAL A 25 -4.38 -3.94 0.09
C VAL A 25 -5.37 -3.13 -0.77
N ARG A 26 -5.70 -3.62 -1.98
CA ARG A 26 -6.69 -2.93 -2.83
C ARG A 26 -8.10 -2.99 -2.24
N GLU A 27 -8.46 -4.09 -1.60
CA GLU A 27 -9.76 -4.24 -0.93
C GLU A 27 -9.87 -3.30 0.28
N GLU A 28 -8.79 -3.12 1.04
CA GLU A 28 -8.76 -2.19 2.17
C GLU A 28 -8.89 -0.72 1.74
N LEU A 29 -8.20 -0.34 0.66
CA LEU A 29 -8.34 0.99 0.05
C LEU A 29 -9.78 1.21 -0.43
N ALA A 30 -10.36 0.25 -1.15
CA ALA A 30 -11.74 0.34 -1.62
C ALA A 30 -12.75 0.40 -0.46
N ALA A 31 -12.53 -0.35 0.62
CA ALA A 31 -13.36 -0.29 1.83
C ALA A 31 -13.30 1.09 2.52
N SER A 32 -12.18 1.80 2.38
CA SER A 32 -11.98 3.17 2.86
C SER A 32 -12.58 4.23 1.92
N GLY A 33 -13.16 3.82 0.79
CA GLY A 33 -13.74 4.70 -0.23
C GLY A 33 -12.77 5.15 -1.31
N ASP A 34 -11.56 4.61 -1.32
CA ASP A 34 -10.51 4.96 -2.24
C ASP A 34 -10.28 3.85 -3.28
N GLU A 35 -10.93 3.98 -4.45
CA GLU A 35 -10.71 3.05 -5.56
C GLU A 35 -9.38 3.36 -6.26
N VAL A 36 -8.53 2.33 -6.41
CA VAL A 36 -7.24 2.42 -7.12
C VAL A 36 -7.30 1.70 -8.47
N GLU A 37 -6.97 2.43 -9.53
CA GLU A 37 -6.93 1.93 -10.90
C GLU A 37 -5.48 1.75 -11.42
N ILE A 38 -5.36 1.00 -12.52
CA ILE A 38 -4.08 0.83 -13.20
C ILE A 38 -3.66 2.17 -13.82
N GLY A 39 -2.51 2.68 -13.39
CA GLY A 39 -1.97 3.95 -13.87
C GLY A 39 -2.04 5.06 -12.82
N ASP A 40 -2.78 4.85 -11.74
CA ASP A 40 -2.83 5.77 -10.61
C ASP A 40 -1.46 5.93 -9.96
N ARG A 41 -1.25 7.12 -9.41
CA ARG A 41 -0.01 7.47 -8.72
C ARG A 41 -0.13 7.15 -7.24
N ILE A 42 0.89 6.50 -6.71
CA ILE A 42 1.08 6.29 -5.27
C ILE A 42 2.25 7.15 -4.82
N VAL A 43 2.07 7.85 -3.71
CA VAL A 43 3.11 8.61 -3.04
C VAL A 43 3.79 7.73 -2.00
N TYR A 44 5.11 7.63 -2.09
CA TYR A 44 5.94 7.00 -1.07
C TYR A 44 6.43 8.09 -0.10
N LYS A 45 6.06 7.99 1.17
CA LYS A 45 6.52 8.89 2.23
C LYS A 45 7.38 8.13 3.23
N SER A 46 8.36 8.82 3.83
CA SER A 46 9.07 8.31 5.00
C SER A 46 8.45 8.91 6.25
N ARG A 47 8.06 8.06 7.21
CA ARG A 47 7.48 8.47 8.48
C ARG A 47 7.97 7.52 9.56
N ASP A 48 8.54 8.06 10.63
CA ASP A 48 8.99 7.31 11.80
C ASP A 48 9.94 6.12 11.49
N GLY A 49 10.74 6.24 10.41
CA GLY A 49 11.67 5.19 9.95
C GLY A 49 11.05 4.16 9.00
N GLU A 50 9.77 4.30 8.69
CA GLU A 50 9.01 3.41 7.81
C GLU A 50 8.67 4.10 6.48
N ILE A 51 8.34 3.29 5.48
CA ILE A 51 7.83 3.77 4.19
C ILE A 51 6.32 3.57 4.16
N VAL A 52 5.59 4.69 4.14
CA VAL A 52 4.13 4.73 4.06
C VAL A 52 3.71 5.00 2.63
N LEU A 53 2.66 4.31 2.18
CA LEU A 53 2.03 4.50 0.89
C LEU A 53 0.76 5.34 1.06
N GLU A 54 0.62 6.37 0.24
CA GLU A 54 -0.60 7.20 0.19
C GLU A 54 -1.02 7.41 -1.26
N LEU A 55 -2.30 7.68 -1.47
CA LEU A 55 -2.83 8.07 -2.77
C LEU A 55 -2.43 9.51 -3.09
N ALA A 56 -2.14 9.76 -4.37
CA ALA A 56 -1.67 11.07 -4.86
C ALA A 56 -2.81 12.03 -5.20
#